data_AF-A0A1Z9Q633-F1
#
_entry.id   AF-A0A1Z9Q633-F1
#
_cell.length_a   1.000
_cell.length_b   1.000
_cell.length_c   1.000
_cell.angle_alpha   90.00
_cell.angle_beta   90.00
_cell.angle_gamma   90.00
#
_symmetry.space_group_name_H-M   'P 1'
#
loop_
_entity.id
_entity.type
_entity.pdbx_description
1 polymer ?
#
loop_
_entity_poly.entity_id
_entity_poly.type
_entity_poly.pdbx_seq_one_letter_code
_entity_poly.pdbx_strand_id
1 'polypeptide(L)'
;MERPMAEQKNQLASLFAACGKDEALKARFMADPKAVLAEYDVPVPDGMDVKVVENADDCVHITMPAPPSGALSDDEFEQAAGGFLVGMSM
;
A
#
# COMPACT_ATOMS: atom_id res chain seq x y z
N MET A 1 -10.30 -3.19 -17.67
CA MET A 1 -9.48 -4.42 -17.63
C MET A 1 -8.79 -4.44 -16.28
N GLU A 2 -9.23 -5.32 -15.39
CA GLU A 2 -8.63 -5.51 -14.08
C GLU A 2 -7.32 -6.28 -14.27
N ARG A 3 -6.18 -5.65 -13.96
CA ARG A 3 -4.89 -6.35 -14.03
C ARG A 3 -4.84 -7.39 -12.90
N PRO A 4 -4.36 -8.61 -13.16
CA PRO A 4 -4.34 -9.65 -12.14
C PRO A 4 -3.52 -9.18 -10.94
N MET A 5 -4.12 -9.26 -9.75
CA MET A 5 -3.57 -8.78 -8.46
C MET A 5 -2.16 -9.31 -8.16
N ALA A 6 -1.76 -10.44 -8.77
CA ALA A 6 -0.43 -11.02 -8.65
C ALA A 6 0.69 -10.18 -9.31
N GLU A 7 0.41 -9.48 -10.41
CA GLU A 7 1.43 -8.72 -11.16
C GLU A 7 1.78 -7.40 -10.45
N GLN A 8 0.78 -6.73 -9.86
CA GLN A 8 0.96 -5.54 -9.02
C GLN A 8 1.73 -5.87 -7.72
N LYS A 9 1.46 -7.03 -7.10
CA LYS A 9 2.19 -7.51 -5.92
C LYS A 9 3.68 -7.66 -6.21
N ASN A 10 4.05 -8.09 -7.41
CA ASN A 10 5.45 -8.24 -7.83
C ASN A 10 6.16 -6.88 -8.03
N GLN A 11 5.45 -5.87 -8.55
CA GLN A 11 6.01 -4.53 -8.77
C GLN A 11 6.28 -3.79 -7.46
N LEU A 12 5.34 -3.86 -6.51
CA LEU A 12 5.50 -3.21 -5.22
C LEU A 12 6.61 -3.86 -4.37
N ALA A 13 6.72 -5.20 -4.41
CA ALA A 13 7.82 -5.91 -3.78
C ALA A 13 9.20 -5.50 -4.34
N SER A 14 9.28 -5.30 -5.67
CA SER A 14 10.50 -4.81 -6.32
C SER A 14 10.86 -3.39 -5.89
N LEU A 15 9.86 -2.49 -5.79
CA LEU A 15 10.05 -1.13 -5.29
C LEU A 15 10.59 -1.14 -3.84
N PHE A 16 10.02 -1.96 -2.96
CA PHE A 16 10.50 -2.05 -1.57
C PHE A 16 11.94 -2.56 -1.49
N ALA A 17 12.29 -3.58 -2.28
CA ALA A 17 13.65 -4.10 -2.36
C ALA A 17 14.65 -3.05 -2.90
N ALA A 18 14.21 -2.18 -3.82
CA ALA A 18 15.01 -1.07 -4.34
C ALA A 18 15.20 0.03 -3.28
N CYS A 19 14.14 0.44 -2.58
CA CYS A 19 14.20 1.42 -1.50
C CYS A 19 15.14 1.00 -0.35
N GLY A 20 15.25 -0.30 -0.06
CA GLY A 20 16.19 -0.82 0.93
C GLY A 20 17.66 -0.72 0.53
N LYS A 21 17.96 -0.49 -0.76
CA LYS A 21 19.33 -0.37 -1.31
C LYS A 21 19.68 1.06 -1.73
N ASP A 22 18.67 1.92 -1.89
CA ASP A 22 18.80 3.29 -2.36
C ASP A 22 17.99 4.23 -1.46
N GLU A 23 18.69 4.92 -0.55
CA GLU A 23 18.09 5.87 0.37
C GLU A 23 17.51 7.10 -0.34
N ALA A 24 18.05 7.50 -1.50
CA ALA A 24 17.53 8.62 -2.28
C ALA A 24 16.19 8.26 -2.93
N LEU A 25 16.07 7.02 -3.43
CA LEU A 25 14.80 6.49 -3.90
C LEU A 25 13.78 6.39 -2.76
N LYS A 26 14.18 5.91 -1.58
CA LYS A 26 13.30 5.86 -0.40
C LYS A 26 12.81 7.25 -0.01
N ALA A 27 13.71 8.23 0.08
CA ALA A 27 13.36 9.61 0.39
C ALA A 27 12.39 10.21 -0.64
N ARG A 28 12.62 9.95 -1.93
CA ARG A 28 11.70 10.38 -2.99
C ARG A 28 10.34 9.69 -2.88
N PHE A 29 10.33 8.39 -2.58
CA PHE A 29 9.08 7.63 -2.42
C PHE A 29 8.24 8.14 -1.24
N MET A 30 8.89 8.56 -0.16
CA MET A 30 8.20 9.18 0.98
C MET A 30 7.70 10.60 0.67
N ALA A 31 8.41 11.36 -0.16
CA ALA A 31 8.06 12.74 -0.49
C ALA A 31 7.00 12.86 -1.61
N ASP A 32 7.10 12.04 -2.65
CA ASP A 32 6.18 12.00 -3.79
C ASP A 32 5.85 10.56 -4.19
N PRO A 33 5.01 9.87 -3.39
CA PRO A 33 4.71 8.47 -3.59
C PRO A 33 3.97 8.21 -4.90
N LYS A 34 3.14 9.16 -5.36
CA LYS A 34 2.36 8.99 -6.59
C LYS A 34 3.27 8.96 -7.82
N ALA A 35 4.24 9.88 -7.89
CA ALA A 35 5.21 9.89 -8.98
C ALA A 35 6.02 8.59 -9.01
N VAL A 36 6.49 8.14 -7.85
CA VAL A 36 7.28 6.90 -7.76
C VAL A 36 6.45 5.66 -8.10
N LEU A 37 5.21 5.55 -7.62
CA LEU A 37 4.34 4.42 -7.97
C LEU A 37 4.05 4.36 -9.47
N ALA A 38 3.88 5.50 -10.13
CA ALA A 38 3.67 5.58 -11.56
C ALA A 38 4.86 5.05 -12.37
N GLU A 39 6.10 5.28 -11.92
CA GLU A 39 7.32 4.73 -12.55
C GLU A 39 7.40 3.20 -12.47
N TYR A 40 6.70 2.59 -11.51
CA TYR A 40 6.62 1.14 -11.31
C TYR A 40 5.31 0.56 -11.88
N ASP A 41 4.61 1.30 -12.76
CA ASP A 41 3.33 0.93 -13.38
C ASP A 41 2.19 0.61 -12.37
N VAL A 42 2.25 1.25 -11.20
CA VAL A 42 1.22 1.20 -10.17
C VAL A 42 0.44 2.53 -10.19
N PRO A 43 -0.61 2.67 -11.01
CA PRO A 43 -1.39 3.88 -11.11
C PRO A 43 -2.20 4.10 -9.83
N VAL A 44 -2.15 5.33 -9.32
CA VAL A 44 -2.99 5.78 -8.21
C VAL A 44 -4.22 6.48 -8.82
N PRO A 45 -5.45 6.14 -8.38
CA PRO A 45 -6.65 6.83 -8.85
C PRO A 45 -6.63 8.33 -8.57
N ASP A 46 -7.21 9.11 -9.48
CA ASP A 46 -7.38 10.55 -9.30
C ASP A 46 -8.21 10.87 -8.04
N GLY A 47 -7.80 11.89 -7.31
CA GLY A 47 -8.45 12.31 -6.06
C GLY A 47 -8.08 11.51 -4.81
N MET A 48 -7.30 10.42 -4.93
CA MET A 48 -6.78 9.68 -3.77
C MET A 48 -5.54 10.36 -3.21
N ASP A 49 -5.45 10.56 -1.90
CA ASP A 49 -4.19 10.94 -1.25
C ASP A 49 -3.37 9.68 -0.90
N VAL A 50 -2.06 9.75 -1.08
CA VAL A 50 -1.15 8.62 -0.81
C VAL A 50 -0.05 9.10 0.10
N LYS A 51 0.08 8.44 1.25
CA LYS A 51 1.12 8.70 2.23
C LYS A 51 1.90 7.42 2.49
N VAL A 52 3.22 7.48 2.32
CA VAL A 52 4.11 6.39 2.68
C VAL A 52 4.66 6.66 4.07
N VAL A 53 4.54 5.68 4.95
CA VAL A 53 5.09 5.73 6.30
C VAL A 53 5.98 4.51 6.50
N GLU A 54 7.21 4.74 6.92
CA GLU A 54 8.17 3.70 7.23
C GLU A 54 7.93 3.18 8.66
N ASN A 55 7.96 1.86 8.84
CA ASN A 55 7.97 1.25 10.16
C ASN A 55 9.37 1.36 10.78
N ALA A 56 9.43 1.61 12.08
CA ALA A 56 10.66 1.54 12.88
C ALA A 56 10.71 0.21 13.65
N ASP A 57 11.86 -0.15 14.21
CA ASP A 57 12.06 -1.42 14.92
C ASP A 57 11.07 -1.64 16.09
N ASP A 58 10.55 -0.57 16.67
CA ASP A 58 9.60 -0.55 17.78
C ASP A 58 8.21 -0.02 17.41
N CYS A 59 7.93 0.20 16.12
CA CYS A 59 6.69 0.82 15.65
C CYS A 59 6.11 0.14 14.41
N VAL A 60 4.84 -0.28 14.52
CA VAL A 60 4.05 -0.81 13.40
C VAL A 60 2.83 0.07 13.14
N HIS A 61 2.51 0.28 11.88
CA HIS A 61 1.28 0.95 11.46
C HIS A 61 0.19 -0.06 11.12
N ILE A 62 -0.97 0.10 11.74
CA ILE A 62 -2.16 -0.70 11.44
C ILE A 62 -3.13 0.16 10.62
N THR A 63 -3.48 -0.30 9.43
CA THR A 63 -4.47 0.37 8.59
C THR A 63 -5.87 0.00 9.06
N MET A 64 -6.58 0.98 9.63
CA MET A 64 -8.00 0.86 9.91
C MET A 64 -8.79 1.31 8.68
N PRO A 65 -9.61 0.44 8.05
CA PRO A 65 -10.44 0.84 6.91
C PRO A 65 -11.45 1.92 7.33
N ALA A 66 -11.79 2.82 6.41
CA ALA A 66 -12.87 3.77 6.64
C ALA A 66 -14.20 3.01 6.84
N PRO A 67 -15.11 3.51 7.69
CA PRO A 67 -16.43 2.92 7.82
C PRO A 67 -17.09 2.89 6.44
N PRO A 68 -17.71 1.77 6.06
CA PRO A 68 -18.32 1.66 4.75
C PRO A 68 -19.45 2.69 4.61
N SER A 69 -19.61 3.24 3.41
CA SER A 69 -20.74 4.10 3.09
C SER A 69 -22.00 3.25 2.87
N GLY A 70 -22.63 2.81 3.96
CA GLY A 70 -23.82 1.95 3.95
C GLY A 70 -23.83 0.92 5.07
N ALA A 71 -24.95 0.23 5.26
CA ALA A 71 -24.99 -0.96 6.11
C ALA A 71 -24.37 -2.13 5.33
N LEU A 72 -23.10 -2.42 5.61
CA LEU A 72 -22.50 -3.69 5.20
C LEU A 72 -22.91 -4.78 6.20
N SER A 73 -23.09 -6.00 5.71
CA SER A 73 -23.12 -7.17 6.59
C SER A 73 -21.74 -7.37 7.23
N ASP A 74 -21.67 -8.04 8.38
CA ASP A 74 -20.40 -8.31 9.07
C ASP A 74 -19.40 -9.05 8.15
N ASP A 75 -19.87 -9.97 7.29
CA ASP A 75 -19.07 -10.69 6.30
C ASP A 75 -18.43 -9.79 5.22
N GLU A 76 -19.11 -8.68 4.86
CA GLU A 76 -18.60 -7.72 3.88
C GLU A 76 -17.58 -6.76 4.51
N PHE A 77 -17.74 -6.48 5.81
CA PHE A 77 -16.80 -5.70 6.59
C PHE A 77 -15.46 -6.44 6.75
N GLU A 78 -15.49 -7.75 7.03
CA GLU A 78 -14.28 -8.59 7.13
C GLU A 78 -13.46 -8.62 5.83
N GLN A 79 -14.13 -8.70 4.67
CA GLN A 79 -13.45 -8.67 3.37
C GLN A 79 -12.86 -7.30 3.03
N ALA A 80 -13.54 -6.21 3.39
CA ALA A 80 -13.04 -4.84 3.21
C ALA A 80 -11.82 -4.54 4.11
N ALA A 81 -11.78 -5.14 5.31
CA ALA A 81 -10.65 -5.04 6.23
C ALA A 81 -9.42 -5.86 5.80
N GLY A 82 -9.56 -6.77 4.83
CA GLY A 82 -8.48 -7.66 4.37
C GLY A 82 -7.36 -6.98 3.57
N GLY A 83 -7.49 -5.70 3.21
CA GLY A 83 -6.59 -5.00 2.29
C GLY A 83 -5.17 -4.69 2.82
N PHE A 84 -4.87 -4.85 4.11
CA PHE A 84 -3.59 -4.37 4.67
C PHE A 84 -3.12 -5.10 5.94
N LEU A 85 -3.36 -6.41 6.06
CA LEU A 85 -2.76 -7.26 7.09
C LEU A 85 -1.61 -8.13 6.54
N VAL A 86 -0.86 -7.63 5.54
CA VAL A 86 0.36 -8.32 5.06
C VAL A 86 1.50 -7.95 6.01
N GLY A 87 1.61 -8.64 7.16
CA GLY A 87 2.76 -8.43 8.04
C GLY A 87 2.76 -9.13 9.40
N MET A 88 1.63 -9.63 9.92
CA MET A 88 1.65 -10.44 11.14
C MET A 88 1.57 -11.92 10.77
N SER A 89 2.70 -12.47 10.32
CA SER A 89 2.94 -13.89 10.56
C SER A 89 3.47 -14.01 11.99
N MET A 90 2.74 -14.73 12.84
CA MET A 90 3.40 -15.53 13.87
C MET A 90 4.21 -16.64 13.20
#